data_AF-A0A2D4HCR3-F1
#
_entry.id   AF-A0A2D4HCR3-F1
#
_cell.length_a   1.000
_cell.length_b   1.000
_cell.length_c   1.000
_cell.angle_alpha   90.00
_cell.angle_beta   90.00
_cell.angle_gamma   90.00
#
_symmetry.space_group_name_H-M   'P 1'
#
loop_
_entity.id
_entity.type
_entity.pdbx_description
1 polymer ?
#
loop_
_entity_poly.entity_id
_entity_poly.type
_entity_poly.pdbx_seq_one_letter_code
_entity_poly.pdbx_strand_id
1 'polypeptide(L)'
;KEEKVSGNVKAEVKDSTDDLCELSMEDDLLLLREDEEEDFGVKLEDAEVRSVASNQSEIEFSSLPDMPRELDPSTVLPLDALLAFIYFDLNFCGYLHRKDMDKILLTLGLHLCKEQVKRLVNRVVTQFVCRYRSLRYSRQEGTEAGLGEEELAGNLHFLRPLVSCTKSTREAQSTNLIPYNGAVLNVSKLLEKAEQTENSRLYLENKIHTLELKLEETQLRFSSTEASNKVLTLEAQELQKRLTEMEEQSKASEKQKSQFQRLLQENKKRLVPLQLEIQRIIEKTNNCLEKKEATSPSVSSN
;
A
#
# COMPACT_ATOMS: atom_id res chain seq x y z
N LYS A 1 49.47 -0.06 -63.90
CA LYS A 1 50.54 0.56 -63.09
C LYS A 1 49.84 1.44 -62.06
N GLU A 2 49.50 0.88 -60.90
CA GLU A 2 50.36 0.72 -59.71
C GLU A 2 50.60 2.02 -58.94
N GLU A 3 50.11 1.98 -57.69
CA GLU A 3 50.78 2.40 -56.44
C GLU A 3 51.07 3.88 -56.09
N LYS A 4 50.54 4.25 -54.89
CA LYS A 4 51.24 4.84 -53.71
C LYS A 4 51.84 6.26 -53.83
N VAL A 5 52.03 7.08 -52.79
CA VAL A 5 51.75 7.15 -51.33
C VAL A 5 52.20 8.55 -50.85
N SER A 6 51.60 9.01 -49.74
CA SER A 6 52.11 9.96 -48.72
C SER A 6 52.03 11.47 -48.90
N GLY A 7 51.55 12.11 -47.81
CA GLY A 7 51.75 13.51 -47.45
C GLY A 7 50.92 13.86 -46.22
N ASN A 8 51.55 14.18 -45.10
CA ASN A 8 51.05 14.12 -43.72
C ASN A 8 50.85 15.53 -43.08
N VAL A 9 50.14 15.56 -41.93
CA VAL A 9 50.25 16.48 -40.75
C VAL A 9 49.18 17.57 -40.46
N LYS A 10 48.43 17.31 -39.36
CA LYS A 10 47.88 18.15 -38.24
C LYS A 10 47.26 19.54 -38.48
N ALA A 11 46.01 19.75 -38.00
CA ALA A 11 45.66 20.19 -36.63
C ALA A 11 44.18 20.65 -36.60
N GLU A 12 43.32 20.02 -35.80
CA GLU A 12 41.96 20.52 -35.52
C GLU A 12 41.81 20.82 -34.03
N VAL A 13 41.22 21.98 -33.72
CA VAL A 13 40.78 22.43 -32.40
C VAL A 13 39.28 22.69 -32.52
N LYS A 14 38.47 22.06 -31.65
CA LYS A 14 37.03 22.30 -31.53
C LYS A 14 36.69 22.40 -30.03
N ASP A 15 36.27 23.59 -29.61
CA ASP A 15 35.66 23.94 -28.31
C ASP A 15 34.44 23.02 -28.04
N SER A 16 34.34 22.31 -26.90
CA SER A 16 33.96 22.74 -25.52
C SER A 16 32.45 23.05 -25.42
N THR A 17 31.64 22.59 -24.45
CA THR A 17 31.80 22.29 -23.01
C THR A 17 30.54 21.49 -22.56
N ASP A 18 30.69 20.35 -21.85
CA ASP A 18 30.42 20.14 -20.40
C ASP A 18 28.94 19.76 -20.10
N ASP A 19 28.54 18.71 -19.37
CA ASP A 19 29.20 17.88 -18.36
C ASP A 19 28.62 16.44 -18.36
N LEU A 20 29.51 15.46 -18.41
CA LEU A 20 29.27 14.05 -18.08
C LEU A 20 30.18 13.73 -16.88
N CYS A 21 29.60 13.46 -15.71
CA CYS A 21 30.33 12.87 -14.59
C CYS A 21 29.74 11.50 -14.26
N GLU A 22 30.23 10.49 -14.96
CA GLU A 22 30.40 9.15 -14.40
C GLU A 22 31.57 9.19 -13.40
N LEU A 23 31.34 8.83 -12.15
CA LEU A 23 32.40 8.37 -11.25
C LEU A 23 32.02 7.00 -10.71
N SER A 24 32.49 6.01 -11.46
CA SER A 24 32.83 4.65 -11.03
C SER A 24 33.79 4.71 -9.84
N MET A 25 33.44 4.06 -8.72
CA MET A 25 34.38 3.52 -7.74
C MET A 25 33.77 2.27 -7.07
N GLU A 26 34.01 1.11 -7.67
CA GLU A 26 34.15 -0.14 -6.93
C GLU A 26 35.43 -0.13 -6.07
N ASP A 27 35.39 -0.96 -5.01
CA ASP A 27 36.49 -1.48 -4.18
C ASP A 27 37.20 -0.53 -3.20
N ASP A 28 36.75 -0.58 -1.94
CA ASP A 28 37.67 -0.76 -0.81
C ASP A 28 36.97 -1.40 0.42
N LEU A 29 37.26 -2.69 0.59
CA LEU A 29 37.60 -3.39 1.85
C LEU A 29 36.52 -3.65 2.92
N LEU A 30 35.99 -4.87 2.82
CA LEU A 30 35.69 -5.83 3.89
C LEU A 30 36.46 -5.63 5.22
N LEU A 31 35.74 -5.66 6.35
CA LEU A 31 36.17 -6.31 7.60
C LEU A 31 34.96 -6.65 8.51
N LEU A 32 34.46 -7.89 8.35
CA LEU A 32 34.06 -8.86 9.37
C LEU A 32 33.13 -8.44 10.54
N ARG A 33 31.95 -9.06 10.58
CA ARG A 33 31.71 -10.22 11.46
C ARG A 33 30.58 -11.09 10.90
N GLU A 34 30.98 -12.23 10.34
CA GLU A 34 30.19 -13.45 10.31
C GLU A 34 29.93 -13.89 11.75
N ASP A 35 28.70 -14.25 12.09
CA ASP A 35 28.39 -15.24 13.14
C ASP A 35 26.94 -15.72 12.90
N GLU A 36 26.88 -16.86 12.20
CA GLU A 36 26.00 -18.02 12.37
C GLU A 36 24.49 -17.94 12.02
N GLU A 37 24.18 -18.81 11.06
CA GLU A 37 22.89 -19.34 10.64
C GLU A 37 22.14 -20.02 11.79
N GLU A 38 20.86 -19.70 11.96
CA GLU A 38 19.87 -20.73 12.32
C GLU A 38 18.64 -20.58 11.42
N ASP A 39 18.67 -21.37 10.35
CA ASP A 39 17.54 -21.80 9.55
C ASP A 39 16.54 -22.56 10.44
N PHE A 40 15.35 -21.98 10.63
CA PHE A 40 14.15 -22.77 10.81
C PHE A 40 13.07 -22.27 9.86
N GLY A 41 13.07 -22.88 8.68
CA GLY A 41 12.04 -22.75 7.68
C GLY A 41 10.62 -22.88 8.24
N VAL A 42 9.80 -21.92 7.86
CA VAL A 42 8.37 -22.13 7.68
C VAL A 42 7.99 -21.49 6.35
N LYS A 43 7.77 -22.35 5.35
CA LYS A 43 7.09 -22.01 4.11
C LYS A 43 5.74 -21.41 4.46
N LEU A 44 5.48 -20.18 4.07
CA LEU A 44 4.11 -19.72 3.90
C LEU A 44 4.01 -18.93 2.59
N GLU A 45 3.16 -19.49 1.74
CA GLU A 45 2.85 -19.11 0.38
C GLU A 45 2.26 -17.70 0.28
N ASP A 46 2.35 -17.17 -0.94
CA ASP A 46 1.61 -16.02 -1.48
C ASP A 46 0.30 -15.72 -0.78
N ALA A 47 0.23 -14.53 -0.18
CA ALA A 47 -1.04 -13.85 0.07
C ALA A 47 -0.82 -12.33 -0.04
N GLU A 48 -0.89 -11.89 -1.29
CA GLU A 48 -1.66 -10.72 -1.71
C GLU A 48 -1.53 -9.44 -0.88
N VAL A 49 -0.78 -8.52 -1.49
CA VAL A 49 -0.88 -7.08 -1.34
C VAL A 49 -2.35 -6.64 -1.34
N ARG A 50 -2.88 -6.18 -0.20
CA ARG A 50 -3.97 -5.20 -0.18
C ARG A 50 -3.74 -4.11 0.85
N SER A 51 -3.84 -2.92 0.33
CA SER A 51 -3.57 -1.62 0.90
C SER A 51 -4.71 -1.11 1.79
N VAL A 52 -4.34 -0.13 2.63
CA VAL A 52 -5.10 1.02 3.15
C VAL A 52 -6.41 0.82 3.94
N ALA A 53 -6.37 1.39 5.16
CA ALA A 53 -7.41 2.15 5.85
C ALA A 53 -8.87 1.91 5.43
N SER A 54 -9.66 1.34 6.35
CA SER A 54 -11.08 1.65 6.46
C SER A 54 -11.52 1.58 7.91
N ASN A 55 -11.79 2.76 8.48
CA ASN A 55 -12.62 2.91 9.67
C ASN A 55 -14.07 2.64 9.24
N GLN A 56 -14.58 1.43 9.45
CA GLN A 56 -16.03 1.22 9.54
C GLN A 56 -16.36 -0.17 10.12
N SER A 57 -17.41 -0.17 10.94
CA SER A 57 -18.21 -1.29 11.43
C SER A 57 -17.57 -2.31 12.39
N GLU A 58 -17.74 -2.06 13.70
CA GLU A 58 -18.19 -3.10 14.64
C GLU A 58 -19.40 -2.55 15.43
N ILE A 59 -20.53 -2.45 14.73
CA ILE A 59 -21.88 -2.39 15.31
C ILE A 59 -22.51 -3.78 15.13
N GLU A 60 -21.97 -4.82 15.76
CA GLU A 60 -22.62 -6.14 15.76
C GLU A 60 -22.03 -7.05 16.84
N PHE A 61 -22.26 -6.72 18.11
CA PHE A 61 -22.26 -7.71 19.19
C PHE A 61 -23.25 -7.27 20.28
N SER A 62 -24.54 -7.25 19.92
CA SER A 62 -25.65 -7.15 20.86
C SER A 62 -26.55 -8.37 20.69
N SER A 63 -26.15 -9.47 21.33
CA SER A 63 -27.03 -10.60 21.62
C SER A 63 -26.34 -11.56 22.58
N LEU A 64 -26.12 -11.10 23.81
CA LEU A 64 -26.06 -11.98 24.98
C LEU A 64 -27.19 -11.55 25.91
N PRO A 65 -27.99 -12.51 26.44
CA PRO A 65 -29.17 -12.19 27.22
C PRO A 65 -28.79 -11.38 28.47
N ASP A 66 -29.53 -10.29 28.62
CA ASP A 66 -29.53 -9.39 29.77
C ASP A 66 -29.89 -10.19 31.04
N MET A 67 -28.88 -10.44 31.86
CA MET A 67 -29.05 -10.77 33.26
C MET A 67 -28.32 -9.68 34.04
N PRO A 68 -29.02 -8.80 34.77
CA PRO A 68 -28.37 -7.83 35.62
C PRO A 68 -27.79 -8.59 36.80
N ARG A 69 -26.54 -9.05 36.66
CA ARG A 69 -25.68 -9.14 37.83
C ARG A 69 -25.35 -7.71 38.17
N GLU A 70 -26.00 -7.17 39.19
CA GLU A 70 -25.47 -6.04 39.94
C GLU A 70 -24.04 -6.41 40.31
N LEU A 71 -23.08 -5.94 39.52
CA LEU A 71 -21.66 -6.05 39.82
C LEU A 71 -21.37 -5.00 40.87
N ASP A 72 -20.63 -5.41 41.90
CA ASP A 72 -20.35 -4.59 43.07
C ASP A 72 -19.98 -3.15 42.69
N PRO A 73 -20.42 -2.14 43.47
CA PRO A 73 -20.00 -0.74 43.29
C PRO A 73 -18.47 -0.55 43.31
N SER A 74 -17.73 -1.58 43.74
CA SER A 74 -16.27 -1.75 43.58
C SER A 74 -15.76 -1.77 42.13
N THR A 75 -16.63 -1.88 41.11
CA THR A 75 -16.23 -1.97 39.69
C THR A 75 -16.20 -0.63 38.97
N VAL A 76 -16.49 0.47 39.68
CA VAL A 76 -16.50 1.83 39.15
C VAL A 76 -15.36 2.62 39.78
N LEU A 77 -14.44 3.13 38.96
CA LEU A 77 -13.28 3.89 39.41
C LEU A 77 -13.63 5.37 39.64
N PRO A 78 -12.95 6.08 40.55
CA PRO A 78 -13.11 7.52 40.68
C PRO A 78 -12.59 8.25 39.44
N LEU A 79 -13.13 9.44 39.15
CA LEU A 79 -12.67 10.28 38.04
C LEU A 79 -11.15 10.57 38.10
N ASP A 80 -10.59 10.71 39.29
CA ASP A 80 -9.15 10.95 39.49
C ASP A 80 -8.28 9.81 38.95
N ALA A 81 -8.80 8.58 38.91
CA ALA A 81 -8.10 7.47 38.29
C ALA A 81 -7.97 7.68 36.77
N LEU A 82 -9.00 8.22 36.10
CA LEU A 82 -8.91 8.57 34.67
C LEU A 82 -7.86 9.66 34.44
N LEU A 83 -7.82 10.68 35.30
CA LEU A 83 -6.81 11.75 35.22
C LEU A 83 -5.39 11.20 35.40
N ALA A 84 -5.20 10.27 36.33
CA ALA A 84 -3.93 9.60 36.52
C ALA A 84 -3.51 8.80 35.27
N PHE A 85 -4.43 8.09 34.62
CA PHE A 85 -4.15 7.39 33.36
C PHE A 85 -3.71 8.35 32.25
N ILE A 86 -4.39 9.48 32.10
CA ILE A 86 -4.09 10.51 31.09
C ILE A 86 -2.70 11.10 31.32
N TYR A 87 -2.29 11.33 32.58
CA TYR A 87 -0.96 11.85 32.90
C TYR A 87 0.17 10.97 32.36
N PHE A 88 0.00 9.65 32.38
CA PHE A 88 1.00 8.70 31.87
C PHE A 88 0.89 8.42 30.36
N ASP A 89 -0.21 8.81 29.72
CA ASP A 89 -0.45 8.66 28.29
C ASP A 89 -0.16 9.98 27.55
N LEU A 90 1.13 10.29 27.38
CA LEU A 90 1.59 11.54 26.75
C LEU A 90 1.09 11.72 25.30
N ASN A 91 0.77 10.62 24.62
CA ASN A 91 0.27 10.63 23.25
C ASN A 91 -1.26 10.62 23.18
N PHE A 92 -1.94 10.56 24.32
CA PHE A 92 -3.40 10.45 24.44
C PHE A 92 -4.00 9.31 23.60
N CYS A 93 -3.27 8.21 23.44
CA CYS A 93 -3.70 7.07 22.62
C CYS A 93 -4.81 6.23 23.28
N GLY A 94 -5.11 6.47 24.56
CA GLY A 94 -6.21 5.85 25.30
C GLY A 94 -5.87 4.49 25.92
N TYR A 95 -4.60 4.10 25.91
CA TYR A 95 -4.14 2.85 26.52
C TYR A 95 -2.74 2.99 27.12
N LEU A 96 -2.41 2.12 28.09
CA LEU A 96 -1.06 1.98 28.63
C LEU A 96 -0.54 0.57 28.42
N HIS A 97 0.73 0.42 28.06
CA HIS A 97 1.35 -0.89 27.93
C HIS A 97 1.48 -1.57 29.29
N ARG A 98 1.34 -2.90 29.32
CA ARG A 98 1.51 -3.71 30.53
C ARG A 98 2.85 -3.48 31.23
N LYS A 99 3.93 -3.35 30.45
CA LYS A 99 5.28 -3.05 30.99
C LYS A 99 5.34 -1.70 31.68
N ASP A 100 4.58 -0.72 31.22
CA ASP A 100 4.58 0.63 31.79
C ASP A 100 3.64 0.71 32.99
N MET A 101 2.52 -0.02 32.98
CA MET A 101 1.69 -0.23 34.16
C MET A 101 2.47 -0.83 35.34
N ASP A 102 3.32 -1.84 35.08
CA ASP A 102 4.19 -2.42 36.11
C ASP A 102 5.12 -1.36 36.72
N LYS A 103 5.72 -0.50 35.88
CA LYS A 103 6.62 0.57 36.34
C LYS A 103 5.86 1.63 37.14
N ILE A 104 4.72 2.07 36.64
CA ILE A 104 3.88 3.10 37.27
C ILE A 104 3.47 2.64 38.68
N LEU A 105 2.97 1.41 38.83
CA LEU A 105 2.57 0.90 40.13
C LEU A 105 3.73 0.80 41.13
N LEU A 106 4.95 0.53 40.64
CA LEU A 106 6.16 0.53 41.47
C LEU A 106 6.57 1.94 41.91
N THR A 107 6.18 3.00 41.19
CA THR A 107 6.46 4.39 41.58
C THR A 107 5.43 4.98 42.55
N LEU A 108 4.26 4.37 42.70
CA LEU A 108 3.20 4.82 43.62
C LEU A 108 3.51 4.55 45.11
N GLY A 109 4.62 3.87 45.42
CA GLY A 109 5.04 3.64 46.80
C GLY A 109 4.19 2.64 47.57
N LEU A 110 3.41 1.78 46.89
CA LEU A 110 2.44 0.84 47.49
C LEU A 110 3.06 -0.30 48.32
N HIS A 111 4.37 -0.28 48.59
CA HIS A 111 5.11 -1.32 49.31
C HIS A 111 4.93 -2.75 48.74
N LEU A 112 4.72 -2.85 47.42
CA LEU A 112 4.63 -4.12 46.71
C LEU A 112 5.98 -4.45 46.05
N CYS A 113 6.39 -5.71 46.11
CA CYS A 113 7.52 -6.18 45.33
C CYS A 113 7.16 -6.31 43.85
N LYS A 114 8.19 -6.41 42.99
CA LYS A 114 8.04 -6.49 41.53
C LYS A 114 7.13 -7.64 41.09
N GLU A 115 7.25 -8.80 41.73
CA GLU A 115 6.44 -9.98 41.44
C GLU A 115 4.98 -9.81 41.86
N GLN A 116 4.72 -9.11 42.97
CA GLN A 116 3.36 -8.80 43.43
C GLN A 116 2.67 -7.83 42.47
N VAL A 117 3.38 -6.79 42.03
CA VAL A 117 2.87 -5.84 41.02
C VAL A 117 2.55 -6.57 39.72
N LYS A 118 3.48 -7.39 39.21
CA LYS A 118 3.22 -8.20 38.00
C LYS A 118 1.99 -9.08 38.16
N ARG A 119 1.83 -9.79 39.29
CA ARG A 119 0.63 -10.60 39.55
C ARG A 119 -0.66 -9.76 39.59
N LEU A 120 -0.59 -8.51 40.05
CA LEU A 120 -1.74 -7.60 40.04
C LEU A 120 -2.08 -7.13 38.63
N VAL A 121 -1.09 -6.63 37.89
CA VAL A 121 -1.27 -6.16 36.50
C VAL A 121 -1.77 -7.30 35.61
N ASN A 122 -1.27 -8.52 35.78
CA ASN A 122 -1.69 -9.68 34.99
C ASN A 122 -3.16 -10.07 35.22
N ARG A 123 -3.72 -9.75 36.40
CA ARG A 123 -5.13 -10.03 36.70
C ARG A 123 -6.07 -9.05 36.01
N VAL A 124 -5.64 -7.80 35.86
CA VAL A 124 -6.48 -6.70 35.33
C VAL A 124 -6.23 -6.48 33.83
N VAL A 125 -4.98 -6.65 33.38
CA VAL A 125 -4.52 -6.44 32.02
C VAL A 125 -4.28 -7.81 31.38
N THR A 126 -5.35 -8.38 30.82
CA THR A 126 -5.33 -9.70 30.18
C THR A 126 -4.62 -9.70 28.83
N GLN A 127 -4.59 -8.54 28.14
CA GLN A 127 -3.85 -8.32 26.90
C GLN A 127 -2.47 -7.67 27.17
N PHE A 128 -1.74 -7.26 26.13
CA PHE A 128 -0.49 -6.50 26.27
C PHE A 128 -0.71 -5.03 26.67
N VAL A 129 -1.95 -4.54 26.63
CA VAL A 129 -2.33 -3.14 26.88
C VAL A 129 -3.55 -3.04 27.80
N CYS A 130 -3.56 -2.01 28.64
CA CYS A 130 -4.70 -1.59 29.46
C CYS A 130 -5.42 -0.44 28.75
N ARG A 131 -6.63 -0.68 28.23
CA ARG A 131 -7.46 0.36 27.59
C ARG A 131 -8.26 1.10 28.66
N TYR A 132 -7.64 2.09 29.27
CA TYR A 132 -8.22 2.78 30.43
C TYR A 132 -9.51 3.54 30.08
N ARG A 133 -9.65 4.07 28.85
CA ARG A 133 -10.87 4.78 28.43
C ARG A 133 -12.13 3.91 28.41
N SER A 134 -11.96 2.59 28.35
CA SER A 134 -13.07 1.62 28.39
C SER A 134 -13.48 1.23 29.81
N LEU A 135 -12.76 1.70 30.83
CA LEU A 135 -13.12 1.47 32.23
C LEU A 135 -14.31 2.35 32.63
N ARG A 136 -15.08 1.89 33.60
CA ARG A 136 -16.20 2.67 34.14
C ARG A 136 -15.68 3.63 35.21
N TYR A 137 -16.09 4.89 35.10
CA TYR A 137 -15.74 5.95 36.03
C TYR A 137 -16.99 6.58 36.64
N SER A 138 -16.98 6.82 37.96
CA SER A 138 -18.02 7.59 38.63
C SER A 138 -17.64 9.06 38.61
N ARG A 139 -18.58 9.90 38.17
CA ARG A 139 -18.57 11.33 38.46
C ARG A 139 -19.45 11.49 39.69
N GLN A 140 -18.84 11.63 40.86
CA GLN A 140 -19.61 11.96 42.06
C GLN A 140 -20.06 13.42 41.90
N GLU A 141 -21.29 13.63 41.40
CA GLU A 141 -21.89 14.97 41.37
C GLU A 141 -22.34 15.32 42.80
N GLY A 142 -21.58 16.20 43.44
CA GLY A 142 -21.98 16.89 44.67
C GLY A 142 -21.76 16.12 45.95
N THR A 143 -20.63 16.39 46.63
CA THR A 143 -20.61 17.00 47.97
C THR A 143 -19.17 17.47 48.18
N GLU A 144 -18.99 18.75 48.44
CA GLU A 144 -17.79 19.35 49.04
C GLU A 144 -17.59 18.77 50.46
N ALA A 145 -17.40 17.46 50.56
CA ALA A 145 -16.85 16.82 51.74
C ALA A 145 -15.35 16.83 51.49
N GLY A 146 -14.68 17.88 51.94
CA GLY A 146 -13.23 17.93 51.95
C GLY A 146 -12.71 16.64 52.58
N LEU A 147 -12.12 15.77 51.76
CA LEU A 147 -11.31 14.67 52.25
C LEU A 147 -10.22 15.32 53.11
N GLY A 148 -10.22 15.03 54.41
CA GLY A 148 -9.24 15.59 55.32
C GLY A 148 -7.83 15.31 54.79
N GLU A 149 -6.90 16.25 54.97
CA GLU A 149 -5.49 16.10 54.54
C GLU A 149 -4.85 14.77 55.00
N GLU A 150 -5.41 14.15 56.04
CA GLU A 150 -5.00 12.87 56.60
C GLU A 150 -5.30 11.65 55.70
N GLU A 151 -6.37 11.68 54.88
CA GLU A 151 -6.68 10.60 53.92
C GLU A 151 -5.92 10.76 52.59
N LEU A 152 -5.49 11.99 52.26
CA LEU A 152 -4.60 12.28 51.14
C LEU A 152 -3.12 12.00 51.45
N ALA A 153 -2.79 11.71 52.71
CA ALA A 153 -1.43 11.42 53.14
C ALA A 153 -0.88 10.11 52.56
N GLY A 154 -1.71 9.17 52.13
CA GLY A 154 -1.27 7.91 51.52
C GLY A 154 -0.13 7.25 52.32
N ASN A 155 0.95 6.89 51.63
CA ASN A 155 2.13 6.27 52.26
C ASN A 155 3.09 7.27 52.95
N LEU A 156 2.73 8.56 53.11
CA LEU A 156 3.59 9.54 53.82
C LEU A 156 3.95 9.08 55.22
N HIS A 157 3.05 8.39 55.91
CA HIS A 157 3.29 7.89 57.27
C HIS A 157 4.38 6.81 57.35
N PHE A 158 4.74 6.17 56.23
CA PHE A 158 5.89 5.26 56.13
C PHE A 158 7.21 5.99 55.85
N LEU A 159 7.16 7.27 55.48
CA LEU A 159 8.34 8.10 55.34
C LEU A 159 8.79 8.52 56.74
N ARG A 160 9.94 8.00 57.17
CA ARG A 160 10.59 8.41 58.42
C ARG A 160 10.70 9.94 58.46
N PRO A 161 10.30 10.62 59.56
CA PRO A 161 10.49 12.06 59.70
C PRO A 161 11.93 12.43 59.35
N LEU A 162 12.09 13.34 58.40
CA LEU A 162 13.41 13.80 57.98
C LEU A 162 14.02 14.58 59.14
N VAL A 163 14.78 13.87 59.97
CA VAL A 163 15.68 14.47 60.94
C VAL A 163 16.53 15.46 60.14
N SER A 164 16.43 16.75 60.46
CA SER A 164 17.17 17.81 59.77
C SER A 164 18.64 17.40 59.72
N CYS A 165 19.10 16.98 58.54
CA CYS A 165 20.45 16.52 58.36
C CYS A 165 21.35 17.75 58.49
N THR A 166 21.94 17.90 59.66
CA THR A 166 22.99 18.88 59.95
C THR A 166 24.11 18.65 58.95
N LYS A 167 24.20 19.58 57.99
CA LYS A 167 25.34 19.91 57.12
C LYS A 167 26.54 18.97 57.28
N SER A 168 26.53 17.83 56.59
CA SER A 168 27.78 17.14 56.26
C SER A 168 28.27 17.73 54.96
N THR A 169 29.21 18.68 55.07
CA THR A 169 30.02 19.16 53.95
C THR A 169 30.81 17.98 53.40
N ARG A 170 30.26 17.30 52.39
CA ARG A 170 31.02 16.45 51.49
C ARG A 170 31.28 17.27 50.25
N GLU A 171 32.53 17.71 50.14
CA GLU A 171 33.11 18.18 48.90
C GLU A 171 32.95 17.08 47.84
N ALA A 172 31.95 17.24 46.98
CA ALA A 172 31.80 16.45 45.78
C ALA A 172 31.57 17.43 44.64
N GLN A 173 32.62 17.58 43.84
CA GLN A 173 32.64 18.33 42.58
C GLN A 173 31.38 18.01 41.76
N SER A 174 30.40 18.91 41.78
CA SER A 174 29.25 18.85 40.89
C SER A 174 28.79 20.27 40.63
N THR A 175 29.60 20.98 39.86
CA THR A 175 29.41 22.38 39.43
C THR A 175 28.06 22.67 38.76
N ASN A 176 27.27 21.63 38.45
CA ASN A 176 26.03 21.73 37.69
C ASN A 176 24.77 21.28 38.46
N LEU A 177 24.88 21.03 39.77
CA LEU A 177 23.73 20.73 40.62
C LEU A 177 23.20 22.01 41.28
N ILE A 178 21.98 22.43 40.94
CA ILE A 178 21.35 23.64 41.45
C ILE A 178 20.08 23.27 42.24
N PRO A 179 19.95 23.66 43.51
CA PRO A 179 18.70 23.52 44.26
C PRO A 179 17.65 24.51 43.72
N TYR A 180 16.50 24.00 43.30
CA TYR A 180 15.36 24.77 42.80
C TYR A 180 14.06 24.15 43.31
N ASN A 181 13.17 24.95 43.93
CA ASN A 181 11.91 24.50 44.52
C ASN A 181 12.04 23.27 45.45
N GLY A 182 13.10 23.23 46.27
CA GLY A 182 13.34 22.13 47.21
C GLY A 182 13.90 20.83 46.58
N ALA A 183 14.13 20.80 45.26
CA ALA A 183 14.77 19.69 44.56
C ALA A 183 16.16 20.08 44.03
N VAL A 184 17.11 19.15 44.02
CA VAL A 184 18.44 19.37 43.44
C VAL A 184 18.42 18.95 41.96
N LEU A 185 18.54 19.92 41.06
CA LEU A 185 18.50 19.70 39.61
C LEU A 185 19.89 19.64 39.00
N ASN A 186 20.13 18.69 38.10
CA ASN A 186 21.33 18.69 37.26
C ASN A 186 21.03 19.42 35.94
N VAL A 187 21.45 20.68 35.85
CA VAL A 187 21.13 21.54 34.70
C VAL A 187 21.80 21.03 33.43
N SER A 188 23.03 20.54 33.51
CA SER A 188 23.74 20.01 32.33
C SER A 188 23.05 18.81 31.72
N LYS A 189 22.61 17.84 32.55
CA LYS A 189 21.86 16.67 32.06
C LYS A 189 20.50 17.06 31.50
N LEU A 190 19.87 18.11 32.02
CA LEU A 190 18.59 18.59 31.50
C LEU A 190 18.77 19.25 30.14
N LEU A 191 19.82 20.07 29.98
CA LEU A 191 20.17 20.69 28.69
C LEU A 191 20.55 19.63 27.64
N GLU A 192 21.36 18.64 28.01
CA GLU A 192 21.72 17.51 27.13
C GLU A 192 20.48 16.75 26.65
N LYS A 193 19.54 16.46 27.57
CA LYS A 193 18.26 15.84 27.20
C LYS A 193 17.43 16.73 26.29
N ALA A 194 17.36 18.03 26.57
CA ALA A 194 16.62 18.98 25.75
C ALA A 194 17.21 19.04 24.32
N GLU A 195 18.53 19.11 24.19
CA GLU A 195 19.24 19.07 22.91
C GLU A 195 18.98 17.76 22.16
N GLN A 196 19.04 16.61 22.85
CA GLN A 196 18.72 15.31 22.25
C GLN A 196 17.27 15.26 21.75
N THR A 197 16.32 15.80 22.53
CA THR A 197 14.90 15.84 22.14
C THR A 197 14.69 16.74 20.93
N GLU A 198 15.39 17.87 20.86
CA GLU A 198 15.30 18.83 19.77
C GLU A 198 15.89 18.26 18.47
N ASN A 199 17.03 17.58 18.54
CA ASN A 199 17.62 16.88 17.39
C ASN A 199 16.69 15.77 16.87
N SER A 200 16.04 15.03 17.78
CA SER A 200 15.06 14.01 17.42
C SER A 200 13.82 14.62 16.76
N ARG A 201 13.33 15.76 17.26
CA ARG A 201 12.22 16.53 16.66
C ARG A 201 12.57 16.98 15.25
N LEU A 202 13.72 17.63 15.05
CA LEU A 202 14.20 18.08 13.75
C LEU A 202 14.36 16.93 12.74
N TYR A 203 14.88 15.79 13.17
CA TYR A 203 14.96 14.60 12.33
C TYR A 203 13.58 14.14 11.86
N LEU A 204 12.61 14.06 12.77
CA LEU A 204 11.25 13.65 12.44
C LEU A 204 10.56 14.66 11.52
N GLU A 205 10.76 15.95 11.73
CA GLU A 205 10.22 16.99 10.85
C GLU A 205 10.77 16.91 9.44
N ASN A 206 12.09 16.74 9.28
CA ASN A 206 12.69 16.52 7.97
C ASN A 206 12.18 15.24 7.30
N LYS A 207 11.96 14.19 8.10
CA LYS A 207 11.39 12.93 7.59
C LYS A 207 9.95 13.11 7.12
N ILE A 208 9.13 13.83 7.87
CA ILE A 208 7.75 14.17 7.50
C ILE A 208 7.76 14.97 6.20
N HIS A 209 8.57 16.03 6.11
CA HIS A 209 8.66 16.85 4.90
C HIS A 209 9.08 16.04 3.67
N THR A 210 10.05 15.13 3.82
CA THR A 210 10.46 14.24 2.73
C THR A 210 9.32 13.31 2.28
N LEU A 211 8.51 12.82 3.23
CA LEU A 211 7.38 11.94 2.93
C LEU A 211 6.24 12.71 2.26
N GLU A 212 5.99 13.95 2.66
CA GLU A 212 5.01 14.84 2.02
C GLU A 212 5.35 15.09 0.55
N LEU A 213 6.62 15.43 0.24
CA LEU A 213 7.08 15.61 -1.13
C LEU A 213 6.92 14.34 -1.98
N LYS A 214 7.26 13.17 -1.42
CA LYS A 214 7.06 11.87 -2.11
C LYS A 214 5.59 11.56 -2.33
N LEU A 215 4.72 11.91 -1.38
CA LEU A 215 3.28 11.74 -1.54
C LEU A 215 2.74 12.62 -2.67
N GLU A 216 3.12 13.89 -2.73
CA GLU A 216 2.72 14.80 -3.81
C GLU A 216 3.19 14.30 -5.18
N GLU A 217 4.45 13.87 -5.29
CA GLU A 217 5.02 13.34 -6.53
C GLU A 217 4.29 12.07 -6.99
N THR A 218 4.02 11.14 -6.07
CA THR A 218 3.28 9.91 -6.40
C THR A 218 1.83 10.20 -6.77
N GLN A 219 1.17 11.18 -6.15
CA GLN A 219 -0.18 11.60 -6.49
C GLN A 219 -0.25 12.23 -7.88
N LEU A 220 0.75 13.02 -8.27
CA LEU A 220 0.87 13.56 -9.62
C LEU A 220 1.06 12.43 -10.66
N ARG A 221 1.97 11.49 -10.38
CA ARG A 221 2.19 10.31 -11.24
C ARG A 221 0.92 9.47 -11.38
N PHE A 222 0.23 9.21 -10.28
CA PHE A 222 -1.03 8.46 -10.27
C PHE A 222 -2.09 9.15 -11.15
N SER A 223 -2.28 10.46 -10.98
CA SER A 223 -3.28 11.22 -11.77
C SER A 223 -2.98 11.18 -13.27
N SER A 224 -1.71 11.26 -13.66
CA SER A 224 -1.27 11.12 -15.05
C SER A 224 -1.55 9.72 -15.61
N THR A 225 -1.20 8.67 -14.87
CA THR A 225 -1.48 7.28 -15.25
C THR A 225 -2.98 7.00 -15.33
N GLU A 226 -3.77 7.54 -14.41
CA GLU A 226 -5.23 7.42 -14.41
C GLU A 226 -5.84 8.06 -15.66
N ALA A 227 -5.38 9.25 -16.05
CA ALA A 227 -5.83 9.91 -17.27
C ALA A 227 -5.49 9.09 -18.53
N SER A 228 -4.27 8.55 -18.61
CA SER A 228 -3.84 7.67 -19.71
C SER A 228 -4.70 6.39 -19.78
N ASN A 229 -4.94 5.74 -18.64
CA ASN A 229 -5.80 4.55 -18.57
C ASN A 229 -7.24 4.83 -19.02
N LYS A 230 -7.79 6.00 -18.69
CA LYS A 230 -9.12 6.41 -19.17
C LYS A 230 -9.15 6.52 -20.70
N VAL A 231 -8.13 7.13 -21.30
CA VAL A 231 -8.00 7.23 -22.77
C VAL A 231 -7.89 5.84 -23.40
N LEU A 232 -6.97 5.01 -22.91
CA LEU A 232 -6.77 3.65 -23.43
C LEU A 232 -8.03 2.77 -23.31
N THR A 233 -8.80 2.93 -22.23
CA THR A 233 -10.07 2.21 -22.05
C THR A 233 -11.10 2.61 -23.10
N LEU A 234 -11.21 3.91 -23.41
CA LEU A 234 -12.11 4.41 -24.46
C LEU A 234 -11.66 3.93 -25.85
N GLU A 235 -10.37 3.96 -26.14
CA GLU A 235 -9.82 3.44 -27.40
C GLU A 235 -10.07 1.93 -27.55
N ALA A 236 -9.92 1.16 -26.48
CA ALA A 236 -10.20 -0.29 -26.49
C ALA A 236 -11.68 -0.56 -26.79
N GLN A 237 -12.60 0.20 -26.21
CA GLN A 237 -14.04 0.10 -26.49
C GLN A 237 -14.36 0.49 -27.94
N GLU A 238 -13.74 1.54 -28.47
CA GLU A 238 -13.91 1.94 -29.86
C GLU A 238 -13.38 0.87 -30.83
N LEU A 239 -12.21 0.29 -30.56
CA LEU A 239 -11.65 -0.80 -31.36
C LEU A 239 -12.53 -2.04 -31.32
N GLN A 240 -13.10 -2.41 -30.16
CA GLN A 240 -14.07 -3.50 -30.07
C GLN A 240 -15.30 -3.24 -30.93
N LYS A 241 -15.86 -2.02 -30.88
CA LYS A 241 -17.00 -1.63 -31.72
C LYS A 241 -16.65 -1.77 -33.21
N ARG A 242 -15.52 -1.20 -33.65
CA ARG A 242 -15.07 -1.31 -35.05
C ARG A 242 -14.84 -2.76 -35.47
N LEU A 243 -14.32 -3.60 -34.59
CA LEU A 243 -14.14 -5.03 -34.85
C LEU A 243 -15.49 -5.72 -35.09
N THR A 244 -16.50 -5.47 -34.26
CA THR A 244 -17.84 -6.05 -34.45
C THR A 244 -18.49 -5.60 -35.76
N GLU A 245 -18.37 -4.32 -36.13
CA GLU A 245 -18.89 -3.79 -37.39
C GLU A 245 -18.21 -4.45 -38.60
N MET A 246 -16.89 -4.63 -38.55
CA MET A 246 -16.12 -5.30 -39.61
C MET A 246 -16.46 -6.79 -39.72
N GLU A 247 -16.69 -7.48 -38.60
CA GLU A 247 -17.15 -8.88 -38.60
C GLU A 247 -18.53 -9.04 -39.23
N GLU A 248 -19.47 -8.14 -38.93
CA GLU A 248 -20.80 -8.11 -39.54
C GLU A 248 -20.73 -7.85 -41.05
N GLN A 249 -19.91 -6.88 -41.45
CA GLN A 249 -19.67 -6.57 -42.86
C GLN A 249 -19.06 -7.77 -43.61
N SER A 250 -18.10 -8.47 -42.99
CA SER A 250 -17.50 -9.68 -43.54
C SER A 250 -18.55 -10.79 -43.75
N LYS A 251 -19.38 -11.05 -42.73
CA LYS A 251 -20.49 -12.02 -42.82
C LYS A 251 -21.50 -11.65 -43.91
N ALA A 252 -21.80 -10.37 -44.08
CA ALA A 252 -22.71 -9.89 -45.13
C ALA A 252 -22.11 -10.14 -46.53
N SER A 253 -20.83 -9.80 -46.73
CA SER A 253 -20.12 -10.05 -47.98
C SER A 253 -19.98 -11.55 -48.28
N GLU A 254 -19.78 -12.38 -47.27
CA GLU A 254 -19.73 -13.84 -47.43
C GLU A 254 -21.09 -14.41 -47.90
N LYS A 255 -22.20 -13.96 -47.30
CA LYS A 255 -23.55 -14.33 -47.73
C LYS A 255 -23.80 -13.95 -49.19
N GLN A 256 -23.40 -12.73 -49.60
CA GLN A 256 -23.51 -12.28 -51.00
C GLN A 256 -22.67 -13.15 -51.93
N LYS A 257 -21.42 -13.45 -51.57
CA LYS A 257 -20.55 -14.36 -52.32
C LYS A 257 -21.20 -15.73 -52.52
N SER A 258 -21.74 -16.33 -51.46
CA SER A 258 -22.43 -17.63 -51.54
C SER A 258 -23.69 -17.56 -52.40
N GLN A 259 -24.42 -16.44 -52.40
CA GLN A 259 -25.57 -16.24 -53.28
C GLN A 259 -25.16 -16.17 -54.76
N PHE A 260 -24.14 -15.37 -55.09
CA PHE A 260 -23.63 -15.31 -56.46
C PHE A 260 -23.08 -16.65 -56.94
N GLN A 261 -22.38 -17.39 -56.09
CA GLN A 261 -21.87 -18.70 -56.42
C GLN A 261 -23.00 -19.70 -56.75
N ARG A 262 -24.11 -19.68 -55.99
CA ARG A 262 -25.30 -20.50 -56.29
C ARG A 262 -25.92 -20.12 -57.63
N LEU A 263 -26.15 -18.82 -57.86
CA LEU A 263 -26.71 -18.32 -59.12
C LEU A 263 -25.83 -18.69 -60.32
N LEU A 264 -24.51 -18.60 -60.18
CA LEU A 264 -23.57 -18.98 -61.24
C LEU A 264 -23.67 -20.48 -61.55
N GLN A 265 -23.75 -21.34 -60.52
CA GLN A 265 -23.92 -22.78 -60.70
C GLN A 265 -25.27 -23.13 -61.35
N GLU A 266 -26.36 -22.46 -60.95
CA GLU A 266 -27.68 -22.65 -61.56
C GLU A 266 -27.70 -22.23 -63.03
N ASN A 267 -27.13 -21.06 -63.34
CA ASN A 267 -26.99 -20.60 -64.73
C ASN A 267 -26.15 -21.57 -65.56
N LYS A 268 -25.02 -22.05 -65.03
CA LYS A 268 -24.20 -23.08 -65.69
C LYS A 268 -25.02 -24.34 -65.98
N LYS A 269 -25.79 -24.84 -65.00
CA LYS A 269 -26.66 -26.03 -65.16
C LYS A 269 -27.74 -25.82 -66.21
N ARG A 270 -28.29 -24.60 -66.36
CA ARG A 270 -29.29 -24.26 -67.38
C ARG A 270 -28.69 -24.06 -68.77
N LEU A 271 -27.46 -23.54 -68.85
CA LEU A 271 -26.81 -23.23 -70.13
C LEU A 271 -26.33 -24.50 -70.86
N VAL A 272 -25.83 -25.50 -70.14
CA VAL A 272 -25.35 -26.77 -70.74
C VAL A 272 -26.40 -27.46 -71.64
N PRO A 273 -27.65 -27.73 -71.19
CA PRO A 273 -28.64 -28.38 -72.05
C PRO A 273 -29.06 -27.49 -73.24
N LEU A 274 -29.15 -26.17 -73.05
CA LEU A 274 -29.42 -25.24 -74.16
C LEU A 274 -28.31 -25.28 -75.21
N GLN A 275 -27.05 -25.31 -74.78
CA GLN A 275 -25.90 -25.43 -75.67
C GLN A 275 -25.94 -26.76 -76.45
N LEU A 276 -26.25 -27.87 -75.77
CA LEU A 276 -26.41 -29.18 -76.43
C LEU A 276 -27.57 -29.20 -77.42
N GLU A 277 -28.69 -28.54 -77.10
CA GLU A 277 -29.84 -28.42 -78.01
C GLU A 277 -29.47 -27.63 -79.27
N ILE A 278 -28.81 -26.48 -79.11
CA ILE A 278 -28.33 -25.66 -80.22
C ILE A 278 -27.36 -26.46 -81.09
N GLN A 279 -26.41 -27.18 -80.48
CA GLN A 279 -25.44 -28.01 -81.21
C GLN A 279 -26.13 -29.11 -82.01
N ARG A 280 -27.13 -29.77 -81.43
CA ARG A 280 -27.96 -30.77 -82.14
C ARG A 280 -28.74 -30.18 -83.31
N ILE A 281 -29.28 -28.96 -83.15
CA ILE A 281 -29.98 -28.26 -84.24
C ILE A 281 -29.01 -27.91 -85.38
N ILE A 282 -27.81 -27.43 -85.05
CA ILE A 282 -26.76 -27.14 -86.05
C ILE A 282 -26.37 -28.40 -86.82
N GLU A 283 -26.09 -29.51 -86.12
CA GLU A 283 -25.75 -30.80 -86.75
C GLU A 283 -26.85 -31.31 -87.68
N LYS A 284 -28.12 -31.23 -87.26
CA LYS A 284 -29.27 -31.58 -88.11
C LYS A 284 -29.34 -30.71 -89.35
N THR A 285 -29.13 -29.40 -89.21
CA THR A 285 -29.21 -28.44 -90.32
C THR A 285 -28.10 -28.70 -91.34
N ASN A 286 -26.87 -28.94 -90.89
CA ASN A 286 -25.74 -29.30 -91.77
C ASN A 286 -25.99 -30.61 -92.51
N ASN A 287 -26.45 -31.66 -91.82
CA ASN A 287 -26.80 -32.93 -92.47
C ASN A 287 -27.90 -32.79 -93.53
N CYS A 288 -28.88 -31.89 -93.31
CA CYS A 288 -29.91 -31.59 -94.30
C CYS A 288 -29.35 -30.85 -95.53
N LEU A 289 -28.34 -29.99 -95.36
CA LEU A 289 -27.67 -29.28 -96.45
C LEU A 289 -26.82 -30.25 -97.31
N GLU A 290 -26.02 -31.08 -96.68
CA GLU A 290 -25.20 -32.13 -97.33
C GLU A 290 -26.06 -33.11 -98.14
N LYS A 291 -27.22 -33.53 -97.59
CA LYS A 291 -28.19 -34.36 -98.35
C LYS A 291 -28.78 -33.61 -99.54
N LYS A 292 -28.96 -32.30 -99.46
CA LYS A 292 -29.47 -31.49 -100.58
C LYS A 292 -28.44 -31.35 -101.70
N GLU A 293 -27.15 -31.24 -101.37
CA GLU A 293 -26.04 -31.26 -102.35
C GLU A 293 -25.85 -32.64 -102.99
N ALA A 294 -25.98 -33.74 -102.23
CA ALA A 294 -25.87 -35.09 -102.78
C ALA A 294 -27.05 -35.51 -103.69
N THR A 295 -28.18 -34.81 -103.63
CA THR A 295 -29.38 -35.11 -104.44
C THR A 295 -29.57 -34.13 -105.61
N SER A 296 -28.67 -33.16 -105.81
CA SER A 296 -28.65 -32.39 -107.07
C SER A 296 -28.06 -33.24 -108.19
N PRO A 297 -28.76 -33.49 -109.31
CA PRO A 297 -28.18 -34.19 -110.44
C PRO A 297 -27.07 -33.33 -111.05
N SER A 298 -25.96 -33.97 -111.40
CA SER A 298 -25.02 -33.48 -112.39
C SER A 298 -25.77 -33.20 -113.70
N VAL A 299 -26.21 -31.97 -113.92
CA VAL A 299 -26.55 -31.51 -115.25
C VAL A 299 -25.22 -31.12 -115.91
N SER A 300 -24.68 -32.06 -116.67
CA SER A 300 -23.76 -31.75 -117.78
C SER A 300 -24.42 -30.69 -118.66
N SER A 301 -23.68 -29.64 -118.98
CA SER A 301 -23.92 -28.83 -120.17
C SER A 301 -22.56 -28.55 -120.81
N ASN A 302 -22.51 -28.90 -122.10
CA ASN A 302 -21.44 -28.88 -123.10
C ASN A 302 -20.34 -27.82 -122.95
#